data_AF-A0A974CT97-F1
#
_entry.id   AF-A0A974CT97-F1
#
_cell.length_a   1.000
_cell.length_b   1.000
_cell.length_c   1.000
_cell.angle_alpha   90.00
_cell.angle_beta   90.00
_cell.angle_gamma   90.00
#
_symmetry.space_group_name_H-M   'P 1'
#
loop_
_entity.id
_entity.type
_entity.pdbx_description
1 polymer ?
#
loop_
_entity_poly.entity_id
_entity_poly.type
_entity_poly.pdbx_seq_one_letter_code
_entity_poly.pdbx_strand_id
1 'polypeptide(L)'
;MAFTEALLPHSDCQLPLDFPPVVRASIGSGGQIRSLRIEIRNRSLSPWDYINDEDNNRYPNIIYEANCRHVGCLDPQGNMDPRLNSIPIRQEILVLRREMIGCTSSFSLEKKMVTVGCTCVRPIVQNII
;
A
#
# COMPACT_ATOMS: atom_id res chain seq x y z
N MET A 1 -5.15 -37.99 -23.70
CA MET A 1 -6.21 -37.72 -22.71
C MET A 1 -5.93 -36.36 -22.11
N ALA A 2 -6.71 -35.36 -22.49
CA ALA A 2 -6.58 -34.00 -21.97
C ALA A 2 -7.49 -33.88 -20.75
N PHE A 3 -6.92 -33.53 -19.59
CA PHE A 3 -7.70 -33.15 -18.42
C PHE A 3 -8.18 -31.71 -18.61
N THR A 4 -9.43 -31.54 -18.99
CA THR A 4 -10.13 -30.25 -18.87
C THR A 4 -10.53 -30.04 -17.42
N GLU A 5 -9.81 -29.18 -16.70
CA GLU A 5 -10.26 -28.65 -15.41
C GLU A 5 -11.49 -27.77 -15.65
N ALA A 6 -12.65 -28.27 -15.23
CA ALA A 6 -13.89 -27.52 -15.28
C ALA A 6 -13.87 -26.43 -14.19
N LEU A 7 -13.78 -25.18 -14.60
CA LEU A 7 -14.03 -24.01 -13.74
C LEU A 7 -15.52 -24.01 -13.37
N LEU A 8 -15.86 -24.56 -12.20
CA LEU A 8 -17.24 -24.59 -11.71
C LEU A 8 -17.72 -23.17 -11.34
N PRO A 9 -18.99 -22.84 -11.64
CA PRO A 9 -19.58 -21.55 -11.29
C PRO A 9 -19.72 -21.38 -9.77
N HIS A 10 -19.50 -20.14 -9.32
CA HIS A 10 -19.35 -19.69 -7.93
C HIS A 10 -20.59 -19.90 -7.03
N SER A 11 -21.72 -20.38 -7.57
CA SER A 11 -23.03 -20.42 -6.90
C SER A 11 -23.35 -21.71 -6.14
N ASP A 12 -22.58 -22.79 -6.28
CA ASP A 12 -22.87 -24.11 -5.68
C ASP A 12 -21.76 -24.65 -4.74
N CYS A 13 -20.95 -23.76 -4.15
CA CYS A 13 -19.84 -24.20 -3.31
C CYS A 13 -20.26 -24.59 -1.88
N GLN A 14 -20.30 -25.89 -1.60
CA GLN A 14 -20.20 -26.43 -0.24
C GLN A 14 -18.72 -26.56 0.14
N LEU A 15 -18.28 -25.83 1.17
CA LEU A 15 -16.91 -25.87 1.66
C LEU A 15 -16.52 -27.29 2.12
N PRO A 16 -15.35 -27.83 1.74
CA PRO A 16 -14.85 -29.08 2.31
C PRO A 16 -14.71 -28.96 3.83
N LEU A 17 -15.31 -29.90 4.57
CA LEU A 17 -15.38 -29.89 6.04
C LEU A 17 -14.01 -29.90 6.74
N ASP A 18 -12.94 -30.29 6.03
CA ASP A 18 -11.58 -30.48 6.58
C ASP A 18 -10.61 -29.32 6.28
N PHE A 19 -11.05 -28.22 5.68
CA PHE A 19 -10.16 -27.07 5.50
C PHE A 19 -10.01 -26.33 6.83
N PRO A 20 -8.78 -26.01 7.29
CA PRO A 20 -8.60 -25.28 8.52
C PRO A 20 -9.33 -23.93 8.39
N PRO A 21 -10.31 -23.62 9.26
CA PRO A 21 -11.15 -22.43 9.10
C PRO A 21 -10.37 -21.12 9.28
N VAL A 22 -9.12 -21.20 9.75
CA VAL A 22 -8.29 -20.05 10.08
C VAL A 22 -6.82 -20.33 9.73
N VAL A 23 -6.29 -19.60 8.74
CA VAL A 23 -4.84 -19.50 8.50
C VAL A 23 -4.29 -18.39 9.39
N ARG A 24 -3.37 -18.72 10.31
CA ARG A 24 -2.71 -17.73 11.18
C ARG A 24 -1.46 -17.19 10.49
N ALA A 25 -1.57 -16.08 9.78
CA ALA A 25 -0.43 -15.34 9.23
C ALA A 25 0.00 -14.22 10.19
N SER A 26 1.28 -14.19 10.57
CA SER A 26 1.86 -13.14 11.41
C SER A 26 2.49 -12.06 10.53
N ILE A 27 1.68 -11.15 9.99
CA ILE A 27 2.18 -9.99 9.26
C ILE A 27 2.32 -8.84 10.26
N GLY A 28 3.56 -8.60 10.71
CA GLY A 28 3.89 -7.48 11.58
C GLY A 28 3.77 -6.15 10.84
N SER A 29 2.56 -5.60 10.78
CA SER A 29 2.41 -4.16 10.54
C SER A 29 2.73 -3.47 11.86
N GLY A 30 3.81 -2.68 11.91
CA GLY A 30 4.18 -1.94 13.12
C GLY A 30 3.02 -1.10 13.62
N GLY A 31 2.32 -1.61 14.63
CA GLY A 31 1.21 -0.95 15.28
C GLY A 31 1.73 0.19 16.15
N GLN A 32 0.99 1.30 16.13
CA GLN A 32 1.23 2.55 16.86
C GLN A 32 2.31 3.45 16.24
N ILE A 33 1.89 4.41 15.40
CA ILE A 33 1.95 5.86 15.71
C ILE A 33 0.94 6.63 14.81
N ARG A 34 -0.37 6.47 15.02
CA ARG A 34 -1.36 7.21 14.21
C ARG A 34 -1.30 8.72 14.43
N SER A 35 -1.02 9.18 15.65
CA SER A 35 -0.95 10.61 16.01
C SER A 35 0.24 11.33 15.37
N LEU A 36 1.47 10.83 15.50
CA LEU A 36 2.64 11.46 14.85
C LEU A 36 2.53 11.42 13.31
N ARG A 37 1.92 10.38 12.71
CA ARG A 37 1.72 10.33 11.24
C ARG A 37 0.78 11.43 10.74
N ILE A 38 -0.26 11.76 11.49
CA ILE A 38 -1.20 12.84 11.15
C ILE A 38 -0.49 14.20 11.28
N GLU A 39 0.31 14.37 12.34
CA GLU A 39 1.04 15.60 12.59
C GLU A 39 2.12 15.87 11.52
N ILE A 40 2.91 14.87 11.16
CA ILE A 40 4.03 15.02 10.20
C ILE A 40 3.52 15.39 8.81
N ARG A 41 2.43 14.78 8.35
CA ARG A 41 1.90 14.99 7.00
C ARG A 41 1.55 16.45 6.71
N ASN A 42 0.98 17.16 7.69
CA ASN A 42 0.57 18.55 7.54
C ASN A 42 1.71 19.55 7.85
N ARG A 43 2.69 19.15 8.67
CA ARG A 43 3.82 20.00 9.07
C ARG A 43 5.08 19.83 8.20
N SER A 44 5.08 18.86 7.29
CA SER A 44 6.15 18.64 6.33
C SER A 44 6.27 19.82 5.36
N LEU A 45 7.50 20.16 4.96
CA LEU A 45 7.75 21.09 3.85
C LEU A 45 7.23 20.54 2.51
N SER A 46 7.13 19.23 2.39
CA SER A 46 6.52 18.52 1.26
C SER A 46 5.26 17.79 1.76
N PRO A 47 4.13 18.48 1.99
CA PRO A 47 2.95 17.88 2.57
C PRO A 47 2.25 16.90 1.61
N TRP A 48 1.50 15.95 2.16
CA TRP A 48 0.75 14.95 1.38
C TRP A 48 -0.66 14.75 1.90
N ASP A 49 -1.50 14.04 1.15
CA ASP A 49 -2.76 13.46 1.60
C ASP A 49 -2.68 11.93 1.52
N TYR A 50 -3.58 11.23 2.21
CA TYR A 50 -3.67 9.77 2.09
C TYR A 50 -4.87 9.41 1.22
N ILE A 51 -4.66 8.50 0.28
CA ILE A 51 -5.68 7.86 -0.53
C ILE A 51 -5.81 6.41 -0.04
N ASN A 52 -7.04 5.94 0.11
CA ASN A 52 -7.30 4.57 0.55
C ASN A 52 -7.24 3.64 -0.67
N ASP A 53 -6.30 2.69 -0.67
CA ASP A 53 -6.28 1.53 -1.55
C ASP A 53 -6.98 0.37 -0.81
N GLU A 54 -8.24 0.14 -1.16
CA GLU A 54 -9.11 -0.88 -0.56
C GLU A 54 -9.26 -2.10 -1.48
N ASP A 55 -8.95 -3.28 -0.96
CA ASP A 55 -9.09 -4.56 -1.66
C ASP A 55 -9.64 -5.64 -0.71
N ASN A 56 -10.86 -6.08 -0.95
CA ASN A 56 -11.57 -7.08 -0.15
C ASN A 56 -10.97 -8.49 -0.20
N ASN A 57 -10.07 -8.73 -1.15
CA ASN A 57 -9.35 -10.00 -1.31
C ASN A 57 -7.89 -9.88 -0.83
N ARG A 58 -7.54 -8.84 -0.07
CA ARG A 58 -6.18 -8.62 0.41
C ARG A 58 -6.15 -8.36 1.91
N TYR A 59 -5.08 -8.77 2.58
CA TYR A 59 -4.73 -8.35 3.93
C TYR A 59 -3.39 -7.58 3.92
N PRO A 60 -3.32 -6.37 4.50
CA PRO A 60 -4.46 -5.60 5.02
C PRO A 60 -5.40 -5.17 3.90
N ASN A 61 -6.69 -5.09 4.21
CA ASN A 61 -7.76 -4.72 3.28
C ASN A 61 -7.58 -3.28 2.77
N ILE A 62 -7.34 -2.35 3.71
CA ILE A 62 -7.07 -0.95 3.41
C ILE A 62 -5.58 -0.66 3.59
N ILE A 63 -4.97 -0.07 2.56
CA ILE A 63 -3.63 0.51 2.59
C ILE A 63 -3.74 2.01 2.32
N TYR A 64 -3.14 2.83 3.18
CA TYR A 64 -3.10 4.28 2.98
C TYR A 64 -1.88 4.66 2.14
N GLU A 65 -2.10 5.14 0.92
CA GLU A 65 -1.06 5.61 0.02
C GLU A 65 -0.96 7.12 0.06
N ALA A 66 0.25 7.64 0.29
CA ALA A 66 0.50 9.08 0.30
C ALA A 66 0.53 9.67 -1.11
N ASN A 67 -0.12 10.83 -1.28
CA ASN A 67 -0.10 11.64 -2.49
C ASN A 67 0.40 13.05 -2.18
N CYS A 68 1.51 13.48 -2.80
CA CYS A 68 2.09 14.80 -2.52
C CYS A 68 1.13 15.91 -2.98
N ARG A 69 0.90 16.92 -2.14
CA ARG A 69 -0.05 18.01 -2.46
C ARG A 69 0.49 18.98 -3.50
N HIS A 70 1.80 19.11 -3.57
CA HIS A 70 2.49 20.07 -4.42
C HIS A 70 3.63 19.40 -5.17
N VAL A 71 3.98 19.95 -6.33
CA VAL A 71 5.18 19.54 -7.08
C VAL A 71 6.44 20.11 -6.42
N GLY A 72 6.36 21.33 -5.87
CA GLY A 72 7.43 21.98 -5.11
C GLY A 72 7.31 21.76 -3.60
N CYS A 73 8.28 22.27 -2.84
CA CYS A 73 8.22 22.30 -1.37
C CYS A 73 7.78 23.67 -0.86
N LEU A 74 7.29 23.73 0.37
CA LEU A 74 6.95 24.95 1.08
C LEU A 74 8.17 25.50 1.83
N ASP A 75 8.30 26.82 1.87
CA ASP A 75 9.23 27.54 2.73
C ASP A 75 8.63 27.75 4.14
N PRO A 76 9.36 28.31 5.12
CA PRO A 76 8.83 28.58 6.46
C PRO A 76 7.66 29.57 6.50
N GLN A 77 7.44 30.35 5.44
CA GLN A 77 6.34 31.28 5.29
C GLN A 77 5.11 30.62 4.63
N GLY A 78 5.24 29.38 4.14
CA GLY A 78 4.20 28.64 3.45
C GLY A 78 4.11 28.90 1.94
N ASN A 79 5.09 29.60 1.34
CA ASN A 79 5.15 29.80 -0.10
C ASN A 79 5.89 28.65 -0.78
N MET A 80 5.61 28.42 -2.05
CA MET A 80 6.30 27.38 -2.82
C MET A 80 7.72 27.84 -3.20
N ASP A 81 8.75 27.05 -2.83
CA ASP A 81 10.13 27.25 -3.28
C ASP A 81 10.31 26.57 -4.65
N PRO A 82 10.51 27.33 -5.75
CA PRO A 82 10.65 26.78 -7.09
C PRO A 82 11.97 26.01 -7.28
N ARG A 83 12.89 26.08 -6.32
CA ARG A 83 14.20 25.42 -6.36
C ARG A 83 14.18 24.05 -5.68
N LEU A 84 13.02 23.57 -5.25
CA LEU A 84 12.86 22.32 -4.52
C LEU A 84 11.67 21.55 -5.07
N ASN A 85 11.74 20.21 -5.02
CA ASN A 85 10.70 19.31 -5.47
C ASN A 85 10.21 18.41 -4.33
N SER A 86 8.89 18.23 -4.26
CA SER A 86 8.24 17.22 -3.43
C SER A 86 8.20 15.90 -4.20
N ILE A 87 8.84 14.86 -3.66
CA ILE A 87 8.94 13.55 -4.30
C ILE A 87 8.37 12.47 -3.36
N PRO A 88 7.59 11.50 -3.85
CA PRO A 88 7.06 10.40 -3.04
C PRO A 88 8.15 9.46 -2.54
N ILE A 89 8.09 9.08 -1.26
CA ILE A 89 8.89 8.00 -0.67
C ILE A 89 8.09 6.70 -0.77
N ARG A 90 8.68 5.67 -1.36
CA ARG A 90 8.05 4.36 -1.57
C ARG A 90 8.72 3.29 -0.71
N GLN A 91 7.91 2.35 -0.22
CA GLN A 91 8.35 1.20 0.57
C GLN A 91 7.73 -0.08 0.00
N GLU A 92 8.52 -1.14 -0.12
CA GLU A 92 8.02 -2.49 -0.40
C GLU A 92 7.44 -3.10 0.87
N ILE A 93 6.20 -3.58 0.80
CA ILE A 93 5.55 -4.33 1.87
C ILE A 93 5.05 -5.67 1.36
N LEU A 94 4.82 -6.60 2.28
CA LEU A 94 4.17 -7.88 1.99
C LEU A 94 2.67 -7.75 2.28
N VAL A 95 1.86 -8.22 1.33
CA VAL A 95 0.40 -8.33 1.47
C VAL A 95 0.00 -9.79 1.25
N LEU A 96 -1.06 -10.23 1.92
CA LEU A 96 -1.62 -11.55 1.69
C LEU A 96 -2.81 -11.41 0.74
N ARG A 97 -2.76 -12.03 -0.44
CA ARG A 97 -3.89 -12.08 -1.36
C ARG A 97 -4.67 -13.38 -1.18
N ARG A 98 -5.99 -13.26 -1.15
CA ARG A 98 -6.92 -14.38 -1.14
C ARG A 98 -7.36 -14.65 -2.58
N GLU A 99 -7.22 -15.90 -2.99
CA GLU A 99 -7.67 -16.40 -4.29
C GLU A 99 -8.64 -17.54 -4.07
N MET A 100 -9.66 -17.65 -4.93
CA MET A 100 -10.59 -18.78 -4.91
C MET A 100 -10.11 -19.80 -5.95
N ILE A 101 -9.77 -21.00 -5.50
CA ILE A 101 -9.47 -22.14 -6.38
C ILE A 101 -10.61 -23.13 -6.19
N GLY A 102 -11.52 -23.16 -7.17
CA GLY A 102 -12.80 -23.86 -7.05
C GLY A 102 -13.59 -23.35 -5.84
N CYS A 103 -13.86 -24.23 -4.88
CA CYS A 103 -14.58 -23.91 -3.65
C CYS A 103 -13.67 -23.68 -2.43
N THR A 104 -12.35 -23.61 -2.61
CA THR A 104 -11.39 -23.41 -1.51
C THR A 104 -10.70 -22.05 -1.61
N SER A 105 -10.54 -21.38 -0.47
CA SER A 105 -9.75 -20.15 -0.39
C SER A 105 -8.26 -20.50 -0.27
N SER A 106 -7.48 -20.10 -1.25
CA SER A 106 -6.02 -20.10 -1.22
C SER A 106 -5.50 -18.72 -0.82
N PHE A 107 -4.29 -18.67 -0.25
CA PHE A 107 -3.62 -17.42 0.09
C PHE A 107 -2.21 -17.39 -0.49
N SER A 108 -1.89 -16.31 -1.18
CA SER A 108 -0.57 -16.03 -1.73
C SER A 108 0.03 -14.78 -1.08
N LEU A 109 1.36 -14.77 -0.93
CA LEU A 109 2.09 -13.62 -0.41
C LEU A 109 2.61 -12.79 -1.60
N GLU A 110 2.23 -11.52 -1.66
CA GLU A 110 2.59 -10.61 -2.74
C GLU A 110 3.43 -9.44 -2.21
N LYS A 111 4.36 -8.96 -3.03
CA LYS A 111 5.08 -7.71 -2.80
C LYS A 111 4.29 -6.55 -3.38
N LYS A 112 4.04 -5.52 -2.58
CA LYS A 112 3.40 -4.27 -3.03
C LYS A 112 4.29 -3.07 -2.68
N MET A 113 4.54 -2.22 -3.66
CA MET A 113 5.12 -0.90 -3.43
C MET A 113 4.03 0.06 -2.93
N VAL A 114 4.26 0.70 -1.80
CA VAL A 114 3.35 1.68 -1.18
C VAL A 114 4.04 3.00 -1.02
N THR A 115 3.37 4.09 -1.38
CA THR A 115 3.87 5.44 -1.07
C THR A 115 3.55 5.77 0.39
N VAL A 116 4.58 5.98 1.22
CA VAL A 116 4.41 6.18 2.68
C VAL A 116 4.41 7.64 3.10
N GLY A 117 4.89 8.53 2.24
CA GLY A 117 4.95 9.97 2.47
C GLY A 117 5.64 10.68 1.32
N CYS A 118 5.91 11.97 1.51
CA CYS A 118 6.66 12.79 0.56
C CYS A 118 7.86 13.44 1.25
N THR A 119 8.92 13.67 0.50
CA THR A 119 10.13 14.37 0.97
C THR A 119 10.51 15.50 0.04
N CYS A 120 11.25 16.45 0.57
CA CYS A 120 11.72 17.62 -0.16
C CYS A 120 13.16 17.43 -0.63
N VAL A 121 13.39 17.57 -1.93
CA VAL A 121 14.73 17.41 -2.53
C VAL A 121 15.06 18.59 -3.43
N ARG A 122 16.36 18.79 -3.68
CA ARG A 122 16.80 19.68 -4.74
C ARG A 122 16.50 19.04 -6.11
N PRO A 123 16.08 19.81 -7.13
CA PRO A 123 16.05 19.37 -8.52
C PRO A 123 17.41 18.79 -8.90
N ILE A 124 17.44 17.81 -9.79
CA ILE A 124 18.68 17.13 -10.21
C ILE A 124 19.68 18.19 -10.66
N VAL A 125 20.67 18.46 -9.81
CA VAL A 125 21.83 19.26 -10.16
C VAL A 125 22.80 18.31 -10.85
N GLN A 126 23.02 18.51 -12.15
CA GLN A 126 24.18 17.98 -12.84
C GLN A 126 25.43 18.46 -12.07
N ASN A 127 26.17 17.51 -11.50
CA ASN A 127 27.49 17.66 -10.86
C ASN A 127 27.53 18.44 -9.54
N ILE A 128 27.40 17.72 -8.43
CA ILE A 128 28.19 18.02 -7.24
C ILE A 128 29.59 17.46 -7.53
N ILE A 129 30.48 18.33 -8.03
CA ILE A 129 31.94 18.10 -7.99
C ILE A 129 32.47 18.79 -6.75
#